data_AF-A0A2N1R6L8-F1
#
_entry.id   AF-A0A2N1R6L8-F1
#
_cell.length_a   1.000
_cell.length_b   1.000
_cell.length_c   1.000
_cell.angle_alpha   90.00
_cell.angle_beta   90.00
_cell.angle_gamma   90.00
#
_symmetry.space_group_name_H-M   'P 1'
#
loop_
_entity.id
_entity.type
_entity.pdbx_description
1 polymer ?
#
loop_
_entity_poly.entity_id
_entity_poly.type
_entity_poly.pdbx_seq_one_letter_code
_entity_poly.pdbx_strand_id
1 'polypeptide(L)'
;MELMTMMKLDCRSFLKRYYIITILFIAMPSQATTQEQGSKMVKWFSNSKCNGLLVSRYRSGQGPGPVQLINIIDKNAIARLMMRIESISPDGDMMKSLLIDEELRLAFECENGETVIKIYDGRFKTPTTGFNSNKKDKDLEAKVYQDIRNLFNPVVGERMLLVQGLLLEFPEFSFTFQGTEVRLQQLGEPTIGPISTDNFLVKPKSGHELSLKVVSGQLPPLPFAFEVGEKEFVLFTFMDEAGERLDPDHFMIELKRR
;
A
#
# COMPACT_ATOMS: atom_id res chain seq x y z
N MET A 1 -34.83 -23.56 60.03
CA MET A 1 -34.70 -23.86 61.47
C MET A 1 -33.67 -22.88 61.99
N GLU A 2 -34.10 -21.63 62.21
CA GLU A 2 -34.51 -21.11 63.54
C GLU A 2 -33.26 -20.98 64.46
N LEU A 3 -32.96 -19.89 65.15
CA LEU A 3 -33.74 -18.72 65.56
C LEU A 3 -32.77 -17.59 65.99
N MET A 4 -33.30 -16.36 65.96
CA MET A 4 -32.81 -15.11 66.57
C MET A 4 -32.63 -15.17 68.10
N THR A 5 -31.66 -14.43 68.64
CA THR A 5 -31.78 -13.57 69.86
C THR A 5 -30.53 -12.66 69.90
N MET A 6 -30.51 -11.35 69.63
CA MET A 6 -31.15 -10.15 70.18
C MET A 6 -30.73 -9.72 71.61
N MET A 7 -30.28 -8.45 71.67
CA MET A 7 -30.24 -7.47 72.78
C MET A 7 -29.11 -7.54 73.82
N LYS A 8 -28.31 -6.46 73.89
CA LYS A 8 -28.67 -5.26 74.69
C LYS A 8 -27.83 -4.04 74.31
N LEU A 9 -28.53 -2.92 74.07
CA LEU A 9 -27.99 -1.57 74.08
C LEU A 9 -27.50 -1.22 75.49
N ASP A 10 -26.44 -0.42 75.56
CA ASP A 10 -26.31 0.55 76.64
C ASP A 10 -26.06 1.94 76.04
N CYS A 11 -26.87 2.87 76.50
CA CYS A 11 -27.05 4.20 75.93
C CYS A 11 -27.01 5.17 77.10
N ARG A 12 -25.88 5.85 77.32
CA ARG A 12 -25.83 7.05 78.17
C ARG A 12 -24.79 8.04 77.68
N SER A 13 -25.33 9.08 77.05
CA SER A 13 -25.01 10.50 77.26
C SER A 13 -23.53 10.90 77.32
N PHE A 14 -23.06 11.66 76.32
CA PHE A 14 -22.32 12.89 76.64
C PHE A 14 -22.50 13.95 75.55
N LEU A 15 -22.65 15.17 76.05
CA LEU A 15 -23.17 16.36 75.39
C LEU A 15 -22.30 16.92 74.27
N LYS A 16 -23.01 17.48 73.27
CA LYS A 16 -22.82 18.79 72.63
C LYS A 16 -21.37 19.27 72.44
N ARG A 17 -20.97 19.42 71.18
CA ARG A 17 -20.39 20.67 70.65
C ARG A 17 -20.54 20.71 69.13
N TYR A 18 -21.34 21.66 68.68
CA TYR A 18 -21.48 22.08 67.29
C TYR A 18 -20.18 22.70 66.82
N TYR A 19 -19.64 22.25 65.69
CA TYR A 19 -18.76 23.04 64.84
C TYR A 19 -19.35 23.05 63.43
N ILE A 20 -19.94 24.19 63.08
CA ILE A 20 -20.33 24.51 61.71
C ILE A 20 -19.03 24.87 61.00
N ILE A 21 -18.55 23.99 60.11
CA ILE A 21 -17.48 24.32 59.17
C ILE A 21 -18.17 24.92 57.95
N THR A 22 -18.16 26.25 57.87
CA THR A 22 -18.50 27.00 56.65
C THR A 22 -17.36 26.82 55.65
N ILE A 23 -17.54 25.95 54.65
CA ILE A 23 -16.61 25.84 53.52
C ILE A 23 -16.88 27.01 52.57
N LEU A 24 -15.96 27.97 52.56
CA LEU A 24 -15.93 29.08 51.62
C LEU A 24 -15.40 28.55 50.27
N PHE A 25 -16.28 28.36 49.28
CA PHE A 25 -15.87 28.09 47.90
C PHE A 25 -15.28 29.37 47.29
N ILE A 26 -13.95 29.46 47.27
CA ILE A 26 -13.25 30.43 46.45
C ILE A 26 -13.30 29.88 45.02
N ALA A 27 -14.16 30.49 44.19
CA ALA A 27 -14.18 30.27 42.75
C ALA A 27 -12.84 30.75 42.17
N MET A 28 -11.91 29.83 41.95
CA MET A 28 -10.75 30.08 41.13
C MET A 28 -11.21 30.19 39.68
N PRO A 29 -10.83 31.25 38.93
CA PRO A 29 -11.06 31.29 37.50
C PRO A 29 -10.32 30.10 36.89
N SER A 30 -11.09 29.17 36.32
CA SER A 30 -10.57 28.13 35.46
C SER A 30 -9.85 28.85 34.31
N GLN A 31 -8.53 28.87 34.38
CA GLN A 31 -7.73 29.09 33.18
C GLN A 31 -8.01 27.90 32.30
N ALA A 32 -8.95 28.08 31.36
CA ALA A 32 -9.03 27.25 30.19
C ALA A 32 -7.67 27.39 29.49
N THR A 33 -6.78 26.45 29.74
CA THR A 33 -5.68 26.13 28.85
C THR A 33 -6.35 25.67 27.57
N THR A 34 -6.58 26.62 26.67
CA THR A 34 -6.74 26.33 25.25
C THR A 34 -5.42 25.69 24.84
N GLN A 35 -5.33 24.35 24.96
CA GLN A 35 -4.39 23.60 24.16
C GLN A 35 -4.78 23.92 22.72
N GLU A 36 -4.01 24.80 22.08
CA GLU A 36 -3.78 24.68 20.66
C GLU A 36 -3.25 23.26 20.44
N GLN A 37 -4.16 22.31 20.22
CA GLN A 37 -3.85 21.11 19.46
C GLN A 37 -3.45 21.63 18.09
N GLY A 38 -2.18 21.98 17.94
CA GLY A 38 -1.53 22.02 16.65
C GLY A 38 -1.77 20.65 16.05
N SER A 39 -2.75 20.56 15.15
CA SER A 39 -3.11 19.35 14.43
C SER A 39 -1.85 18.88 13.72
N LYS A 40 -1.11 17.96 14.36
CA LYS A 40 0.08 17.35 13.79
C LYS A 40 -0.43 16.52 12.62
N MET A 41 -0.36 17.11 11.43
CA MET A 41 -0.83 16.51 10.19
C MET A 41 -0.16 15.13 10.06
N VAL A 42 -0.97 14.09 10.16
CA VAL A 42 -0.51 12.71 10.08
C VAL A 42 -0.15 12.44 8.62
N LYS A 43 0.99 11.79 8.39
CA LYS A 43 1.50 11.47 7.05
C LYS A 43 1.92 10.01 6.99
N TRP A 44 1.80 9.40 5.81
CA TRP A 44 2.30 8.06 5.54
C TRP A 44 3.82 7.97 5.62
N PHE A 45 4.49 8.94 5.00
CA PHE A 45 5.94 9.00 4.95
C PHE A 45 6.45 10.28 5.60
N SER A 46 7.54 10.15 6.35
CA SER A 46 8.28 11.31 6.86
C SER A 46 9.33 11.82 5.87
N ASN A 47 9.67 11.01 4.85
CA ASN A 47 10.65 11.32 3.81
C ASN A 47 10.16 10.81 2.45
N SER A 48 10.46 11.55 1.38
CA SER A 48 10.09 11.18 0.01
C SER A 48 11.18 10.44 -0.77
N LYS A 49 12.37 10.27 -0.18
CA LYS A 49 13.52 9.65 -0.83
C LYS A 49 13.81 8.29 -0.20
N CYS A 50 13.31 7.24 -0.84
CA CYS A 50 13.57 5.85 -0.46
C CYS A 50 14.27 5.14 -1.62
N ASN A 51 15.29 4.34 -1.30
CA ASN A 51 16.16 3.69 -2.27
C ASN A 51 15.94 2.17 -2.35
N GLY A 52 15.21 1.61 -1.38
CA GLY A 52 14.84 0.20 -1.34
C GLY A 52 13.42 0.02 -0.84
N LEU A 53 12.78 -1.05 -1.29
CA LEU A 53 11.49 -1.49 -0.79
C LEU A 53 11.52 -3.01 -0.64
N LEU A 54 11.36 -3.47 0.59
CA LEU A 54 11.15 -4.87 0.92
C LEU A 54 9.65 -5.13 1.10
N VAL A 55 9.09 -5.94 0.21
CA VAL A 55 7.68 -6.38 0.27
C VAL A 55 7.67 -7.79 0.84
N SER A 56 7.04 -7.98 2.00
CA SER A 56 6.93 -9.28 2.67
C SER A 56 5.47 -9.67 2.83
N ARG A 57 5.14 -10.94 2.53
CA ARG A 57 3.80 -11.52 2.70
C ARG A 57 3.82 -12.55 3.82
N TYR A 58 2.85 -12.47 4.72
CA TYR A 58 2.63 -13.41 5.82
C TYR A 58 1.22 -13.98 5.71
N ARG A 59 1.02 -15.21 6.19
CA ARG A 59 -0.28 -15.88 6.20
C ARG A 59 -0.54 -16.53 7.54
N SER A 60 -1.79 -16.45 8.01
CA SER A 60 -2.21 -17.12 9.24
C SER A 60 -1.93 -18.62 9.18
N GLY A 61 -1.46 -19.20 10.29
CA GLY A 61 -1.14 -20.62 10.40
C GLY A 61 0.18 -21.07 9.76
N GLN A 62 0.94 -20.18 9.10
CA GLN A 62 2.21 -20.50 8.43
C GLN A 62 3.43 -20.03 9.22
N GLY A 63 3.60 -20.54 10.46
CA GLY A 63 4.82 -20.35 11.26
C GLY A 63 5.27 -18.90 11.52
N PRO A 64 6.45 -18.72 12.16
CA PRO A 64 7.02 -17.40 12.40
C PRO A 64 7.89 -16.96 11.19
N GLY A 65 7.28 -16.53 10.10
CA GLY A 65 8.04 -16.01 8.96
C GLY A 65 7.19 -15.56 7.77
N PRO A 66 7.74 -14.76 6.85
CA PRO A 66 7.05 -14.44 5.61
C PRO A 66 7.01 -15.67 4.69
N VAL A 67 5.87 -15.89 4.04
CA VAL A 67 5.70 -16.95 3.03
C VAL A 67 6.29 -16.54 1.67
N GLN A 68 6.38 -15.25 1.39
CA GLN A 68 6.99 -14.69 0.18
C GLN A 68 7.65 -13.35 0.50
N LEU A 69 8.72 -13.02 -0.23
CA LEU A 69 9.50 -11.81 -0.05
C LEU A 69 10.02 -11.32 -1.41
N ILE A 70 9.88 -10.02 -1.68
CA ILE A 70 10.37 -9.35 -2.88
C ILE A 70 11.17 -8.12 -2.46
N ASN A 71 12.36 -7.97 -3.02
CA ASN A 71 13.19 -6.78 -2.85
C ASN A 71 13.18 -5.94 -4.13
N ILE A 72 12.79 -4.68 -4.01
CA ILE A 72 12.71 -3.73 -5.12
C ILE A 72 13.74 -2.63 -4.89
N ILE A 73 14.58 -2.38 -5.88
CA ILE A 73 15.60 -1.30 -5.90
C ILE A 73 15.34 -0.25 -7.00
N ASP A 74 14.28 -0.44 -7.79
CA ASP A 74 13.83 0.54 -8.79
C ASP A 74 13.24 1.77 -8.08
N LYS A 75 14.06 2.83 -7.97
CA LYS A 75 13.68 4.09 -7.32
C LYS A 75 12.45 4.75 -7.93
N ASN A 76 12.24 4.59 -9.25
CA ASN A 76 11.09 5.19 -9.91
C ASN A 76 9.82 4.44 -9.53
N ALA A 77 9.84 3.10 -9.55
CA ALA A 77 8.71 2.30 -9.09
C ALA A 77 8.39 2.55 -7.61
N ILE A 78 9.41 2.65 -6.75
CA ILE A 78 9.25 2.98 -5.33
C ILE A 78 8.58 4.35 -5.17
N ALA A 79 9.09 5.39 -5.83
CA ALA A 79 8.53 6.74 -5.74
C ALA A 79 7.07 6.82 -6.22
N ARG A 80 6.73 6.11 -7.29
CA ARG A 80 5.35 6.03 -7.80
C ARG A 80 4.42 5.32 -6.82
N LEU A 81 4.85 4.18 -6.26
CA LEU A 81 4.07 3.47 -5.25
C LEU A 81 3.86 4.33 -4.00
N MET A 82 4.90 5.02 -3.53
CA MET A 82 4.80 5.95 -2.41
C MET A 82 3.77 7.04 -2.69
N MET A 83 3.82 7.71 -3.85
CA MET A 83 2.88 8.76 -4.24
C MET A 83 1.43 8.26 -4.24
N ARG A 84 1.19 7.03 -4.71
CA ARG A 84 -0.15 6.43 -4.72
C ARG A 84 -0.64 6.08 -3.33
N ILE A 85 0.25 5.62 -2.45
CA ILE A 85 -0.08 5.41 -1.03
C ILE A 85 -0.34 6.75 -0.32
N GLU A 86 0.44 7.79 -0.58
CA GLU A 86 0.23 9.13 -0.02
C GLU A 86 -1.11 9.76 -0.43
N SER A 87 -1.66 9.31 -1.58
CA SER A 87 -2.97 9.73 -2.06
C SER A 87 -4.13 9.05 -1.32
N ILE A 88 -3.86 8.01 -0.52
CA ILE A 88 -4.82 7.39 0.40
C ILE A 88 -4.83 8.21 1.70
N SER A 89 -6.00 8.52 2.26
CA SER A 89 -6.05 9.28 3.51
C SER A 89 -5.27 8.58 4.64
N PRO A 90 -4.40 9.30 5.38
CA PRO A 90 -3.65 8.76 6.51
C PRO A 90 -4.50 8.63 7.78
N ASP A 91 -5.74 9.11 7.76
CA ASP A 91 -6.68 9.00 8.86
C ASP A 91 -7.53 7.72 8.71
N GLY A 92 -7.82 7.06 9.83
CA GLY A 92 -8.60 5.84 9.82
C GLY A 92 -9.43 5.64 11.08
N ASP A 93 -10.47 4.82 10.96
CA ASP A 93 -11.32 4.44 12.08
C ASP A 93 -10.62 3.40 12.94
N MET A 94 -10.85 3.45 14.27
CA MET A 94 -10.29 2.48 15.21
C MET A 94 -10.45 1.03 14.72
N MET A 95 -9.33 0.30 14.77
CA MET A 95 -9.30 -1.12 14.44
C MET A 95 -10.20 -1.92 15.40
N LYS A 96 -11.28 -2.51 14.88
CA LYS A 96 -11.96 -3.62 15.56
C LYS A 96 -11.12 -4.88 15.37
N SER A 97 -11.03 -5.73 16.39
CA SER A 97 -10.34 -7.02 16.30
C SER A 97 -10.83 -7.77 15.06
N LEU A 98 -9.88 -8.09 14.16
CA LEU A 98 -10.12 -8.89 12.96
C LEU A 98 -9.28 -10.15 13.08
N LEU A 99 -9.87 -11.26 12.65
CA LEU A 99 -9.09 -12.41 12.25
C LEU A 99 -8.38 -12.01 10.97
N ILE A 100 -7.05 -11.95 11.03
CA ILE A 100 -6.19 -11.56 9.91
C ILE A 100 -5.72 -12.84 9.25
N ASP A 101 -6.08 -13.03 7.98
CA ASP A 101 -5.65 -14.19 7.20
C ASP A 101 -4.36 -13.90 6.43
N GLU A 102 -4.20 -12.66 5.97
CA GLU A 102 -3.03 -12.18 5.24
C GLU A 102 -2.51 -10.84 5.80
N GLU A 103 -1.19 -10.76 6.01
CA GLU A 103 -0.48 -9.50 6.26
C GLU A 103 0.54 -9.26 5.15
N LEU A 104 0.50 -8.09 4.51
CA LEU A 104 1.61 -7.57 3.70
C LEU A 104 2.35 -6.48 4.49
N ARG A 105 3.67 -6.51 4.45
CA ARG A 105 4.54 -5.46 4.98
C ARG A 105 5.33 -4.83 3.84
N LEU A 106 5.24 -3.52 3.72
CA LEU A 106 6.04 -2.70 2.82
C LEU A 106 7.05 -1.94 3.68
N ALA A 107 8.29 -2.42 3.71
CA ALA A 107 9.39 -1.77 4.42
C ALA A 107 10.20 -0.93 3.43
N PHE A 108 10.02 0.39 3.50
CA PHE A 108 10.72 1.36 2.68
C PHE A 108 12.00 1.81 3.37
N GLU A 109 13.13 1.61 2.71
CA GLU A 109 14.45 2.06 3.18
C GLU A 109 14.72 3.48 2.66
N CYS A 110 14.66 4.46 3.56
CA CYS A 110 14.79 5.87 3.24
C CYS A 110 16.02 6.49 3.93
N GLU A 111 16.45 7.68 3.50
CA GLU A 111 17.69 8.32 3.98
C GLU A 111 17.79 8.44 5.52
N ASN A 112 16.66 8.57 6.22
CA ASN A 112 16.60 8.76 7.67
C ASN A 112 16.00 7.56 8.43
N GLY A 113 16.04 6.36 7.83
CA GLY A 113 15.57 5.12 8.43
C GLY A 113 14.47 4.44 7.64
N GLU A 114 13.84 3.45 8.28
CA GLU A 114 12.83 2.60 7.67
C GLU A 114 11.41 3.14 7.94
N THR A 115 10.56 3.15 6.91
CA THR A 115 9.11 3.35 7.06
C THR A 115 8.39 2.05 6.72
N VAL A 116 7.63 1.50 7.67
CA VAL A 116 6.89 0.24 7.47
C VAL A 116 5.40 0.51 7.36
N ILE A 117 4.83 0.15 6.21
CA ILE A 117 3.38 0.16 5.98
C ILE A 117 2.87 -1.27 6.04
N LYS A 118 1.76 -1.47 6.74
CA LYS A 118 1.12 -2.78 6.91
C LYS A 118 -0.22 -2.80 6.21
N ILE A 119 -0.52 -3.90 5.53
CA ILE A 119 -1.80 -4.15 4.89
C ILE A 119 -2.33 -5.47 5.45
N TYR A 120 -3.59 -5.48 5.90
CA TYR A 120 -4.25 -6.67 6.41
C TYR A 120 -5.49 -6.95 5.57
N ASP A 121 -5.55 -8.14 4.98
CA ASP A 121 -6.68 -8.59 4.14
C ASP A 121 -7.13 -7.53 3.13
N GLY A 122 -6.15 -6.91 2.45
CA GLY A 122 -6.38 -5.89 1.43
C GLY A 122 -6.61 -4.46 1.95
N ARG A 123 -6.54 -4.21 3.25
CA ARG A 123 -6.74 -2.88 3.85
C ARG A 123 -5.49 -2.33 4.51
N PHE A 124 -5.15 -1.08 4.20
CA PHE A 124 -4.00 -0.38 4.73
C PHE A 124 -4.22 0.00 6.18
N LYS A 125 -3.28 -0.40 7.04
CA LYS A 125 -3.20 0.09 8.41
C LYS A 125 -2.74 1.54 8.37
N THR A 126 -3.60 2.45 8.77
CA THR A 126 -3.30 3.89 8.78
C THR A 126 -2.28 4.23 9.88
N PRO A 127 -1.50 5.31 9.72
CA PRO A 127 -0.53 5.74 10.73
C PRO A 127 -1.16 6.15 12.08
N THR A 128 -2.46 6.49 12.10
CA THR A 128 -3.18 6.84 13.33
C THR A 128 -3.40 5.61 14.21
N THR A 129 -4.48 4.85 14.03
CA THR A 129 -4.77 3.62 14.81
C THR A 129 -5.69 2.62 14.08
N GLY A 130 -5.89 2.79 12.77
CA GLY A 130 -7.09 2.30 12.10
C GLY A 130 -6.90 1.71 10.71
N PHE A 131 -8.03 1.56 10.03
CA PHE A 131 -8.10 1.36 8.58
C PHE A 131 -8.75 2.57 7.94
N ASN A 132 -8.44 2.83 6.68
CA ASN A 132 -9.08 3.90 5.95
C ASN A 132 -10.61 3.68 5.94
N SER A 133 -11.36 4.69 6.39
CA SER A 133 -12.83 4.71 6.38
C SER A 133 -13.40 5.65 5.32
N ASN A 134 -12.54 6.39 4.62
CA ASN A 134 -12.93 7.27 3.53
C ASN A 134 -13.37 6.46 2.31
N LYS A 135 -14.68 6.49 2.05
CA LYS A 135 -15.28 5.79 0.90
C LYS A 135 -14.70 6.22 -0.45
N LYS A 136 -14.20 7.46 -0.57
CA LYS A 136 -13.61 7.97 -1.82
C LYS A 136 -12.28 7.29 -2.15
N ASP A 137 -11.56 6.82 -1.12
CA ASP A 137 -10.25 6.23 -1.28
C ASP A 137 -10.33 4.71 -1.46
N LYS A 138 -11.50 4.09 -1.22
CA LYS A 138 -11.68 2.64 -1.23
C LYS A 138 -11.26 2.01 -2.56
N ASP A 139 -11.62 2.65 -3.68
CA ASP A 139 -11.25 2.16 -5.01
C ASP A 139 -9.74 2.32 -5.23
N LEU A 140 -9.16 3.46 -4.83
CA LEU A 140 -7.71 3.68 -4.92
C LEU A 140 -6.94 2.66 -4.06
N GLU A 141 -7.36 2.46 -2.82
CA GLU A 141 -6.78 1.51 -1.87
C GLU A 141 -6.80 0.09 -2.42
N ALA A 142 -7.95 -0.35 -2.95
CA ALA A 142 -8.08 -1.66 -3.59
C ALA A 142 -7.17 -1.77 -4.83
N LYS A 143 -7.05 -0.69 -5.61
CA LYS A 143 -6.16 -0.66 -6.77
C LYS A 143 -4.69 -0.83 -6.36
N VAL A 144 -4.22 -0.04 -5.39
CA VAL A 144 -2.83 -0.12 -4.88
C VAL A 144 -2.55 -1.47 -4.25
N TYR A 145 -3.50 -2.04 -3.48
CA TYR A 145 -3.36 -3.39 -2.94
C TYR A 145 -3.21 -4.44 -4.05
N GLN A 146 -4.05 -4.39 -5.09
CA GLN A 146 -3.95 -5.31 -6.22
C GLN A 146 -2.58 -5.23 -6.89
N ASP A 147 -2.07 -4.01 -7.08
CA ASP A 147 -0.78 -3.81 -7.71
C ASP A 147 0.37 -4.44 -6.90
N ILE A 148 0.33 -4.32 -5.57
CA ILE A 148 1.27 -4.97 -4.66
C ILE A 148 1.11 -6.49 -4.70
N ARG A 149 -0.12 -6.99 -4.70
CA ARG A 149 -0.43 -8.42 -4.75
C ARG A 149 0.10 -9.07 -6.05
N ASN A 150 0.01 -8.34 -7.16
CA ASN A 150 0.45 -8.78 -8.48
C ASN A 150 1.98 -8.85 -8.60
N LEU A 151 2.73 -8.22 -7.68
CA LEU A 151 4.19 -8.44 -7.58
C LEU A 151 4.51 -9.90 -7.21
N PHE A 152 3.67 -10.54 -6.37
CA PHE A 152 3.89 -11.92 -5.91
C PHE A 152 3.21 -12.96 -6.79
N ASN A 153 2.02 -12.63 -7.30
CA ASN A 153 1.19 -13.56 -8.07
C ASN A 153 0.70 -12.82 -9.32
N PRO A 154 1.55 -12.66 -10.34
CA PRO A 154 1.13 -12.00 -11.57
C PRO A 154 0.06 -12.85 -12.27
N VAL A 155 -0.98 -12.20 -12.78
CA VAL A 155 -2.12 -12.85 -13.43
C VAL A 155 -2.30 -12.25 -14.82
N VAL A 156 -2.49 -13.12 -15.81
CA VAL A 156 -2.82 -12.72 -17.19
C VAL A 156 -4.21 -12.08 -17.19
N GLY A 157 -4.36 -10.94 -17.87
CA GLY A 157 -5.58 -10.12 -17.87
C GLY A 157 -5.69 -9.16 -16.68
N GLU A 158 -4.66 -9.07 -15.84
CA GLU A 158 -4.61 -8.06 -14.78
C GLU A 158 -3.49 -7.05 -15.04
N ARG A 159 -3.73 -5.80 -14.64
CA ARG A 159 -2.69 -4.77 -14.66
C ARG A 159 -1.60 -5.08 -13.65
N MET A 160 -0.38 -4.69 -13.99
CA MET A 160 0.82 -4.92 -13.19
C MET A 160 1.68 -3.67 -13.22
N LEU A 161 2.33 -3.37 -12.09
CA LEU A 161 3.29 -2.26 -12.01
C LEU A 161 4.54 -2.56 -12.83
N LEU A 162 4.99 -1.55 -13.58
CA LEU A 162 6.32 -1.53 -14.17
C LEU A 162 7.37 -1.34 -13.06
N VAL A 163 8.06 -2.44 -12.74
CA VAL A 163 9.18 -2.47 -11.79
C VAL A 163 10.41 -3.01 -12.52
N GLN A 164 11.42 -2.15 -12.69
CA GLN A 164 12.62 -2.51 -13.42
C GLN A 164 13.38 -3.65 -12.70
N GLY A 165 13.73 -4.67 -13.47
CA GLY A 165 14.50 -5.83 -13.00
C GLY A 165 13.71 -6.82 -12.15
N LEU A 166 12.42 -6.59 -11.90
CA LEU A 166 11.59 -7.55 -11.18
C LEU A 166 11.22 -8.72 -12.09
N LEU A 167 11.52 -9.94 -11.63
CA LEU A 167 11.12 -11.17 -12.29
C LEU A 167 9.69 -11.53 -11.89
N LEU A 168 8.77 -11.48 -12.85
CA LEU A 168 7.37 -11.88 -12.67
C LEU A 168 7.18 -13.29 -13.24
N GLU A 169 6.80 -14.23 -12.38
CA GLU A 169 6.66 -15.65 -12.71
C GLU A 169 5.20 -15.98 -13.07
N PHE A 170 4.94 -16.18 -14.36
CA PHE A 170 3.67 -16.73 -14.85
C PHE A 170 3.75 -18.26 -14.93
N PRO A 171 2.59 -18.96 -15.07
CA PRO A 171 2.60 -20.41 -15.21
C PRO A 171 3.47 -20.94 -16.35
N GLU A 172 3.58 -20.21 -17.47
CA GLU A 172 4.23 -20.70 -18.71
C GLU A 172 5.54 -19.99 -19.07
N PHE A 173 5.76 -18.81 -18.53
CA PHE A 173 6.93 -17.97 -18.82
C PHE A 173 7.24 -17.07 -17.62
N SER A 174 8.42 -16.48 -17.61
CA SER A 174 8.74 -15.34 -16.75
C SER A 174 8.83 -14.06 -17.59
N PHE A 175 8.55 -12.93 -16.96
CA PHE A 175 8.52 -11.62 -17.59
C PHE A 175 9.35 -10.62 -16.78
N THR A 176 10.12 -9.77 -17.43
CA THR A 176 10.93 -8.74 -16.78
C THR A 176 10.94 -7.46 -17.59
N PHE A 177 10.61 -6.34 -16.95
CA PHE A 177 10.86 -5.02 -17.50
C PHE A 177 12.33 -4.64 -17.29
N GLN A 178 13.08 -4.43 -18.37
CA GLN A 178 14.51 -4.15 -18.33
C GLN A 178 14.82 -2.65 -18.20
N GLY A 179 13.84 -1.79 -18.45
CA GLY A 179 13.96 -0.35 -18.35
C GLY A 179 13.58 0.38 -19.63
N THR A 180 13.53 1.71 -19.51
CA THR A 180 13.20 2.62 -20.62
C THR A 180 14.48 3.29 -21.13
N GLU A 181 14.70 3.22 -22.44
CA GLU A 181 15.69 4.04 -23.14
C GLU A 181 15.01 5.27 -23.72
N VAL A 182 15.50 6.47 -23.37
CA VAL A 182 14.98 7.72 -23.94
C VAL A 182 15.98 8.25 -24.96
N ARG A 183 15.54 8.38 -26.21
CA ARG A 183 16.31 9.05 -27.27
C ARG A 183 15.90 10.51 -27.33
N LEU A 184 16.85 11.37 -27.01
CA LEU A 184 16.74 12.80 -27.26
C LEU A 184 16.93 13.04 -28.75
N GLN A 185 16.10 13.94 -29.27
CA GLN A 185 16.15 14.36 -30.66
C GLN A 185 17.50 15.04 -30.98
N GLN A 186 18.09 14.72 -32.14
CA GLN A 186 19.31 15.36 -32.57
C GLN A 186 19.04 16.76 -33.15
N LEU A 187 20.01 17.66 -32.98
CA LEU A 187 19.93 19.03 -33.50
C LEU A 187 19.83 19.00 -35.04
N GLY A 188 18.72 19.48 -35.60
CA GLY A 188 18.48 19.53 -37.05
C GLY A 188 17.46 18.52 -37.59
N GLU A 189 16.95 17.61 -36.75
CA GLU A 189 15.84 16.71 -37.11
C GLU A 189 14.46 17.40 -36.95
N PRO A 190 13.43 17.01 -37.73
CA PRO A 190 12.08 17.56 -37.60
C PRO A 190 11.54 17.33 -36.18
N THR A 191 11.00 18.33 -35.48
CA THR A 191 10.62 18.19 -34.06
C THR A 191 9.54 17.11 -33.86
N ILE A 192 9.93 15.91 -33.39
CA ILE A 192 9.00 14.78 -33.16
C ILE A 192 8.77 14.54 -31.66
N GLY A 193 9.43 15.30 -30.78
CA GLY A 193 9.39 15.06 -29.33
C GLY A 193 10.29 13.88 -28.92
N PRO A 194 10.43 13.61 -27.62
CA PRO A 194 11.23 12.49 -27.13
C PRO A 194 10.62 11.16 -27.55
N ILE A 195 11.46 10.22 -28.00
CA ILE A 195 11.06 8.84 -28.27
C ILE A 195 11.58 7.98 -27.13
N SER A 196 10.70 7.23 -26.49
CA SER A 196 11.07 6.24 -25.48
C SER A 196 10.93 4.83 -26.04
N THR A 197 11.79 3.93 -25.58
CA THR A 197 11.71 2.50 -25.87
C THR A 197 11.74 1.74 -24.56
N ASP A 198 10.62 1.09 -24.25
CA ASP A 198 10.51 0.20 -23.12
C ASP A 198 10.97 -1.19 -23.54
N ASN A 199 11.94 -1.73 -22.80
CA ASN A 199 12.54 -3.02 -23.09
C ASN A 199 12.01 -4.07 -22.11
N PHE A 200 11.58 -5.21 -22.65
CA PHE A 200 11.06 -6.32 -21.87
C PHE A 200 11.77 -7.61 -22.27
N LEU A 201 11.88 -8.52 -21.31
CA LEU A 201 12.39 -9.86 -21.52
C LEU A 201 11.30 -10.87 -21.14
N VAL A 202 10.96 -11.75 -22.07
CA VAL A 202 10.08 -12.90 -21.84
C VAL A 202 10.93 -14.15 -21.90
N LYS A 203 10.82 -15.00 -20.89
CA LYS A 203 11.49 -16.30 -20.87
C LYS A 203 10.47 -17.42 -20.75
N PRO A 204 10.06 -18.04 -21.88
CA PRO A 204 9.29 -19.27 -21.87
C PRO A 204 9.98 -20.35 -21.01
N LYS A 205 9.20 -21.13 -20.26
CA LYS A 205 9.77 -22.25 -19.48
C LYS A 205 10.37 -23.35 -20.36
N SER A 206 9.88 -23.49 -21.59
CA SER A 206 10.26 -24.55 -22.53
C SER A 206 10.97 -24.04 -23.79
N GLY A 207 11.51 -22.81 -23.78
CA GLY A 207 12.00 -22.17 -25.00
C GLY A 207 13.11 -21.16 -24.79
N HIS A 208 13.40 -20.41 -25.85
CA HIS A 208 14.41 -19.36 -25.85
C HIS A 208 13.84 -18.04 -25.33
N GLU A 209 14.71 -17.24 -24.73
CA GLU A 209 14.38 -15.88 -24.30
C GLU A 209 14.01 -15.00 -25.49
N LEU A 210 12.98 -14.17 -25.31
CA LEU A 210 12.45 -13.22 -26.29
C LEU A 210 12.60 -11.80 -25.73
N SER A 211 13.29 -10.93 -26.46
CA SER A 211 13.35 -9.51 -26.13
C SER A 211 12.26 -8.75 -26.86
N LEU A 212 11.40 -8.06 -26.13
CA LEU A 212 10.34 -7.22 -26.68
C LEU A 212 10.72 -5.75 -26.53
N LYS A 213 10.40 -4.95 -27.53
CA LYS A 213 10.66 -3.50 -27.53
C LYS A 213 9.39 -2.77 -27.89
N VAL A 214 8.91 -1.94 -26.97
CA VAL A 214 7.73 -1.11 -27.17
C VAL A 214 8.19 0.34 -27.33
N VAL A 215 7.99 0.89 -28.52
CA VAL A 215 8.41 2.26 -28.85
C VAL A 215 7.23 3.20 -28.67
N SER A 216 7.43 4.24 -27.88
CA SER A 216 6.45 5.31 -27.64
C SER A 216 7.01 6.66 -28.12
N GLY A 217 6.16 7.48 -28.73
CA GLY A 217 6.52 8.79 -29.25
C GLY A 217 5.29 9.70 -29.35
N GLN A 218 5.08 10.34 -30.50
CA GLN A 218 3.87 11.16 -30.72
C GLN A 218 2.57 10.35 -30.74
N LEU A 219 2.65 9.10 -31.20
CA LEU A 219 1.52 8.18 -31.20
C LEU A 219 1.66 7.23 -30.00
N PRO A 220 0.52 6.82 -29.41
CA PRO A 220 0.53 5.80 -28.40
C PRO A 220 1.12 4.48 -28.94
N PRO A 221 1.85 3.72 -28.10
CA PRO A 221 2.38 2.44 -28.52
C PRO A 221 1.25 1.46 -28.85
N LEU A 222 1.42 0.69 -29.92
CA LEU A 222 0.52 -0.40 -30.26
C LEU A 222 0.77 -1.61 -29.34
N PRO A 223 -0.25 -2.44 -29.07
CA PRO A 223 -0.06 -3.70 -28.36
C PRO A 223 0.94 -4.60 -29.09
N PHE A 224 1.77 -5.32 -28.33
CA PHE A 224 2.82 -6.19 -28.88
C PHE A 224 2.46 -7.66 -28.68
N ALA A 225 2.27 -8.40 -29.76
CA ALA A 225 2.00 -9.84 -29.69
C ALA A 225 3.32 -10.65 -29.59
N PHE A 226 3.34 -11.69 -28.76
CA PHE A 226 4.46 -12.62 -28.61
C PHE A 226 3.98 -14.04 -28.35
N GLU A 227 4.78 -15.03 -28.75
CA GLU A 227 4.42 -16.44 -28.63
C GLU A 227 5.17 -17.11 -27.47
N VAL A 228 4.46 -17.93 -26.71
CA VAL A 228 5.03 -18.81 -25.68
C VAL A 228 4.47 -20.20 -25.92
N GLY A 229 5.30 -21.09 -26.47
CA GLY A 229 4.84 -22.40 -26.91
C GLY A 229 3.81 -22.28 -28.03
N GLU A 230 2.62 -22.83 -27.83
CA GLU A 230 1.51 -22.78 -28.82
C GLU A 230 0.53 -21.62 -28.57
N LYS A 231 0.79 -20.81 -27.54
CA LYS A 231 -0.10 -19.71 -27.13
C LYS A 231 0.48 -18.37 -27.55
N GLU A 232 -0.40 -17.51 -28.06
CA GLU A 232 -0.07 -16.13 -28.40
C GLU A 232 -0.57 -15.22 -27.29
N PHE A 233 0.32 -14.39 -26.77
CA PHE A 233 0.04 -13.39 -25.74
C PHE A 233 0.18 -11.99 -26.33
N VAL A 234 -0.50 -11.02 -25.72
CA VAL A 234 -0.43 -9.61 -26.12
C VAL A 234 0.00 -8.78 -24.92
N LEU A 235 1.05 -7.99 -25.10
CA LEU A 235 1.53 -7.00 -24.14
C LEU A 235 0.88 -5.65 -24.45
N PHE A 236 0.18 -5.10 -23.46
CA PHE A 236 -0.42 -3.78 -23.46
C PHE A 236 0.35 -2.85 -22.50
N THR A 237 0.72 -1.66 -22.96
CA THR A 237 1.43 -0.65 -22.15
C THR A 237 0.77 0.73 -22.18
N PHE A 238 -0.36 0.87 -22.90
CA PHE A 238 -1.06 2.15 -23.04
C PHE A 238 -2.58 2.04 -22.92
N MET A 239 -3.19 1.13 -23.68
CA MET A 239 -4.61 0.81 -23.58
C MET A 239 -4.77 -0.70 -23.44
N ASP A 240 -5.78 -1.15 -22.72
CA ASP A 240 -6.16 -2.56 -22.65
C ASP A 240 -7.02 -3.01 -23.85
N GLU A 241 -7.46 -4.27 -23.86
CA GLU A 241 -8.33 -4.82 -24.91
C GLU A 241 -9.70 -4.10 -24.98
N ALA A 242 -10.20 -3.57 -23.86
CA ALA A 242 -11.45 -2.82 -23.78
C ALA A 242 -11.30 -1.36 -24.26
N GLY A 243 -10.07 -0.91 -24.52
CA GLY A 243 -9.76 0.47 -24.88
C GLY A 243 -9.67 1.42 -23.68
N GLU A 244 -9.66 0.90 -22.45
CA GLU A 244 -9.39 1.69 -21.27
C GLU A 244 -7.89 1.98 -21.17
N ARG A 245 -7.56 3.21 -20.74
CA ARG A 245 -6.18 3.64 -20.62
C ARG A 245 -5.52 2.98 -19.41
N LEU A 246 -4.38 2.36 -19.63
CA LEU A 246 -3.48 1.94 -18.57
C LEU A 246 -2.75 3.17 -17.99
N ASP A 247 -2.57 3.17 -16.67
CA ASP A 247 -1.73 4.17 -16.03
C ASP A 247 -0.29 4.05 -16.58
N PRO A 248 0.46 5.16 -16.76
CA PRO A 248 1.77 5.16 -17.44
C PRO A 248 2.84 4.25 -16.81
N ASP A 249 2.61 3.83 -15.57
CA ASP A 249 3.47 2.98 -14.77
C ASP A 249 2.97 1.54 -14.69
N HIS A 250 2.03 1.15 -15.55
CA HIS A 250 1.46 -0.18 -15.61
C HIS A 250 1.59 -0.79 -17.00
N PHE A 251 1.53 -2.11 -17.02
CA PHE A 251 1.35 -2.91 -18.21
C PHE A 251 0.34 -4.02 -17.93
N MET A 252 -0.12 -4.68 -18.98
CA MET A 252 -0.98 -5.86 -18.89
C MET A 252 -0.55 -6.88 -19.95
N ILE A 253 -0.66 -8.16 -19.61
CA ILE A 253 -0.44 -9.25 -20.55
C ILE A 253 -1.73 -10.04 -20.65
N GLU A 254 -2.21 -10.28 -21.86
CA GLU A 254 -3.40 -11.10 -22.09
C GLU A 254 -3.09 -12.30 -22.99
N LEU A 255 -3.88 -13.35 -22.85
CA LEU A 255 -3.90 -14.44 -23.80
C LEU A 255 -4.77 -14.04 -24.99
N LYS A 256 -4.19 -14.01 -26.18
CA LYS A 256 -4.95 -13.72 -27.40
C LYS A 256 -5.93 -14.85 -27.67
N ARG A 257 -7.23 -14.54 -27.59
CA ARG A 257 -8.28 -15.51 -27.92
C ARG A 257 -8.42 -15.58 -29.44
N ARG A 258 -8.33 -16.79 -29.99
CA ARG A 258 -8.59 -17.06 -31.41
C ARG A 258 -10.09 -17.02 -31.71
#